data_AF-A0A7J7UQ01-F1
#
_entry.id   AF-A0A7J7UQ01-F1
#
_cell.length_a   1.000
_cell.length_b   1.000
_cell.length_c   1.000
_cell.angle_alpha   90.00
_cell.angle_beta   90.00
_cell.angle_gamma   90.00
#
_symmetry.space_group_name_H-M   'P 1'
#
loop_
_entity.id
_entity.type
_entity.pdbx_description
1 polymer ?
#
loop_
_entity_poly.entity_id
_entity_poly.type
_entity_poly.pdbx_seq_one_letter_code
_entity_poly.pdbx_strand_id
1 'polypeptide(L)'
;MQRLPQMLAHVRTLEALSLDASSMVFPPPEVCGAGTEAIQQFLCKESGLDYYPPSQYLLPVLEQDGAQNSQDSPDGPADRFSREEVEWQNRFSDYEKRKEQKMLEKLEFERRLELGQREHAQLLQQSHSQKDEILQSVRKEQSRLDQGLIEHRRYLDAERQRLQEQLKQTEQNISNRIQKLLQNNQRQKKSSEILKSLENERIRMEQLMSITQEETENLRRREIASAMQQMLTESCKNRFLQMTYESQRQNLVQQACSSMAEMDERFQQILSWQQMDQNKAISQILQESAMQKAAFEALQVKKDLMHRQIRNQIKLIETELLQLTQLELKRKSLDTEALQEMISEQRWALTSLLQQLLKEKTQREEELRAILTELEAKSETKQENYWLIQYQRLLNQKPLSLKLQEEGMERPLAALLVELSAEHYLPIFAHHRISLDMLSRMSPGDLAKVGVSEAGLQHEILRRARELLDAARTQPELLKPPPDEVLGALEPTAPEALPESARPSAPPADLEVQTSECVVCLEREAQMIFLNCGHVCCCLQCCQPLRTCPLCRQEIAQRLRIYHSS
;
A
#
# COMPACT_ATOMS: atom_id res chain seq x y z
N MET A 1 -43.64 18.87 76.04
CA MET A 1 -44.32 17.62 76.45
C MET A 1 -45.79 17.78 76.07
N GLN A 2 -46.31 17.04 75.09
CA GLN A 2 -47.70 17.21 74.62
C GLN A 2 -48.70 16.26 75.29
N ARG A 3 -48.22 15.31 76.11
CA ARG A 3 -49.03 14.35 76.85
C ARG A 3 -48.49 14.20 78.27
N LEU A 4 -49.35 14.31 79.28
CA LEU A 4 -49.00 14.01 80.67
C LEU A 4 -49.07 12.50 80.93
N PRO A 5 -48.07 11.92 81.64
CA PRO A 5 -48.12 10.54 82.07
C PRO A 5 -49.29 10.31 83.04
N GLN A 6 -50.07 9.24 82.82
CA GLN A 6 -51.15 8.81 83.73
C GLN A 6 -50.63 8.47 85.15
N MET A 7 -49.35 8.14 85.27
CA MET A 7 -48.70 7.93 86.57
C MET A 7 -48.79 9.15 87.51
N LEU A 8 -49.00 10.36 86.98
CA LEU A 8 -49.23 11.57 87.78
C LEU A 8 -50.50 11.49 88.64
N ALA A 9 -51.47 10.62 88.31
CA ALA A 9 -52.64 10.35 89.14
C ALA A 9 -52.27 9.74 90.52
N HIS A 10 -51.10 9.12 90.64
CA HIS A 10 -50.65 8.51 91.90
C HIS A 10 -49.96 9.52 92.84
N VAL A 11 -49.68 10.74 92.37
CA VAL A 11 -49.00 11.78 93.15
C VAL A 11 -50.03 12.57 93.95
N ARG A 12 -50.32 12.12 95.17
CA ARG A 12 -51.37 12.69 96.04
C ARG A 12 -51.00 14.01 96.74
N THR A 13 -49.77 14.50 96.58
CA THR A 13 -49.22 15.69 97.25
C THR A 13 -48.94 16.84 96.28
N LEU A 14 -49.51 16.81 95.07
CA LEU A 14 -49.21 17.79 94.04
C LEU A 14 -50.06 19.06 94.24
N GLU A 15 -49.42 20.16 94.63
CA GLU A 15 -50.11 21.43 94.96
C GLU A 15 -50.28 22.36 93.76
N ALA A 16 -49.31 22.39 92.84
CA ALA A 16 -49.36 23.24 91.64
C ALA A 16 -48.68 22.57 90.44
N LEU A 17 -49.35 22.59 89.28
CA LEU A 17 -48.83 22.14 87.99
C LEU A 17 -48.98 23.28 86.97
N SER A 18 -47.86 23.87 86.55
CA SER A 18 -47.87 24.92 85.53
C SER A 18 -47.61 24.32 84.14
N LEU A 19 -48.58 24.42 83.25
CA LEU A 19 -48.52 23.90 81.88
C LEU A 19 -49.06 24.93 80.89
N ASP A 20 -48.54 24.92 79.67
CA ASP A 20 -49.13 25.66 78.56
C ASP A 20 -50.29 24.85 77.97
N ALA A 21 -51.51 25.22 78.38
CA ALA A 21 -52.76 24.52 78.04
C ALA A 21 -53.00 24.41 76.53
N SER A 22 -52.49 25.35 75.73
CA SER A 22 -52.66 25.37 74.28
C SER A 22 -51.81 24.32 73.53
N SER A 23 -50.78 23.78 74.19
CA SER A 23 -49.81 22.84 73.63
C SER A 23 -50.08 21.36 73.98
N MET A 24 -51.14 21.09 74.76
CA MET A 24 -51.44 19.76 75.31
C MET A 24 -52.50 19.00 74.51
N VAL A 25 -52.24 17.70 74.29
CA VAL A 25 -53.13 16.73 73.63
C VAL A 25 -53.80 15.81 74.65
N PHE A 26 -53.17 15.57 75.81
CA PHE A 26 -53.71 14.77 76.90
C PHE A 26 -53.16 15.25 78.25
N PRO A 27 -53.99 15.73 79.19
CA PRO A 27 -55.45 15.98 79.17
C PRO A 27 -55.88 17.03 78.13
N PRO A 28 -57.19 17.13 77.81
CA PRO A 28 -57.72 18.16 76.90
C PRO A 28 -57.33 19.58 77.34
N PRO A 29 -57.18 20.53 76.39
CA PRO A 29 -56.78 21.91 76.70
C PRO A 29 -57.77 22.62 77.63
N GLU A 30 -59.06 22.26 77.57
CA GLU A 30 -60.14 22.74 78.44
C GLU A 30 -59.91 22.33 79.91
N VAL A 31 -59.43 21.11 80.14
CA VAL A 31 -59.08 20.60 81.47
C VAL A 31 -57.77 21.23 81.96
N CYS A 32 -56.81 21.42 81.05
CA CYS A 32 -55.53 22.06 81.38
C CYS A 32 -55.71 23.54 81.78
N GLY A 33 -56.69 24.25 81.21
CA GLY A 33 -56.99 25.64 81.55
C GLY A 33 -57.77 25.83 82.85
N ALA A 34 -58.43 24.79 83.36
CA ALA A 34 -59.21 24.83 84.60
C ALA A 34 -58.35 24.67 85.89
N GLY A 35 -57.05 24.44 85.76
CA GLY A 35 -56.09 24.38 86.86
C GLY A 35 -55.71 22.97 87.32
N THR A 36 -54.77 22.89 88.26
CA THR A 36 -54.13 21.66 88.75
C THR A 36 -55.11 20.62 89.28
N GLU A 37 -56.16 21.05 89.99
CA GLU A 37 -57.19 20.18 90.56
C GLU A 37 -58.03 19.49 89.47
N ALA A 38 -58.44 20.23 88.44
CA ALA A 38 -59.19 19.66 87.32
C ALA A 38 -58.36 18.64 86.54
N ILE A 39 -57.06 18.91 86.38
CA ILE A 39 -56.09 18.00 85.75
C ILE A 39 -55.94 16.71 86.59
N GLN A 40 -55.80 16.81 87.91
CA GLN A 40 -55.69 15.63 88.78
C GLN A 40 -56.99 14.82 88.83
N GLN A 41 -58.16 15.46 88.93
CA GLN A 41 -59.45 14.77 88.90
C GLN A 41 -59.64 14.01 87.58
N PHE A 42 -59.27 14.61 86.45
CA PHE A 42 -59.31 13.98 85.15
C PHE A 42 -58.36 12.76 85.06
N LEU A 43 -57.12 12.91 85.51
CA LEU A 43 -56.14 11.82 85.50
C LEU A 43 -56.49 10.68 86.47
N CYS A 44 -57.07 10.98 87.64
CA CYS A 44 -57.57 9.99 88.59
C CYS A 44 -58.77 9.21 88.02
N LYS A 45 -59.72 9.89 87.36
CA LYS A 45 -60.86 9.24 86.70
C LYS A 45 -60.44 8.31 85.56
N GLU A 46 -59.50 8.74 84.72
CA GLU A 46 -58.94 7.92 83.64
C GLU A 46 -58.13 6.72 84.16
N SER A 47 -57.57 6.81 85.37
CA SER A 47 -56.80 5.74 86.01
C SER A 47 -57.64 4.87 86.97
N GLY A 48 -58.95 5.14 87.10
CA GLY A 48 -59.86 4.39 87.99
C GLY A 48 -59.64 4.64 89.49
N LEU A 49 -59.12 5.80 89.87
CA LEU A 49 -58.80 6.19 91.25
C LEU A 49 -59.72 7.31 91.74
N ASP A 50 -60.06 7.29 93.03
CA ASP A 50 -60.76 8.40 93.68
C ASP A 50 -59.80 9.59 93.89
N TYR A 51 -60.26 10.78 93.52
CA TYR A 51 -59.50 12.01 93.73
C TYR A 51 -59.63 12.49 95.18
N TYR A 52 -58.48 12.74 95.81
CA TYR A 52 -58.39 13.32 97.16
C TYR A 52 -57.60 14.63 97.09
N PRO A 53 -58.12 15.75 97.62
CA PRO A 53 -57.37 17.00 97.69
C PRO A 53 -56.08 16.83 98.51
N PRO A 54 -54.96 17.48 98.11
CA PRO A 54 -53.68 17.39 98.83
C PRO A 54 -53.76 17.71 100.34
N SER A 55 -54.76 18.50 100.76
CA SER A 55 -55.02 18.86 102.15
C SER A 55 -55.50 17.70 103.05
N GLN A 56 -55.95 16.57 102.48
CA GLN A 56 -56.35 15.37 103.25
C GLN A 56 -55.21 14.35 103.42
N TYR A 57 -54.09 14.50 102.71
CA TYR A 57 -52.97 13.54 102.74
C TYR A 57 -51.84 13.94 103.72
N LEU A 58 -51.96 15.11 104.37
CA LEU A 58 -50.96 15.63 105.33
C LEU A 58 -51.13 15.14 106.78
N LEU A 59 -52.01 14.17 107.06
CA LEU A 59 -52.21 13.60 108.39
C LEU A 59 -52.21 12.07 108.34
N PRO A 60 -51.01 11.44 108.30
CA PRO A 60 -50.75 10.32 109.22
C PRO A 60 -49.31 10.24 109.77
N VAL A 61 -48.54 11.34 109.81
CA VAL A 61 -47.14 11.32 110.31
C VAL A 61 -46.99 11.80 111.77
N LEU A 62 -48.09 12.15 112.46
CA LEU A 62 -48.05 12.64 113.86
C LEU A 62 -48.98 11.90 114.85
N GLU A 63 -49.49 10.71 114.50
CA GLU A 63 -50.43 9.95 115.36
C GLU A 63 -49.92 8.55 115.79
N GLN A 64 -48.61 8.35 115.89
CA GLN A 64 -48.05 7.15 116.53
C GLN A 64 -46.94 7.51 117.52
N ASP A 65 -47.36 7.92 118.71
CA ASP A 65 -46.80 7.46 119.99
C ASP A 65 -47.84 7.77 121.09
N GLY A 66 -48.97 7.07 120.98
CA GLY A 66 -50.03 7.05 121.97
C GLY A 66 -49.54 6.40 123.25
N ALA A 67 -49.61 7.18 124.33
CA ALA A 67 -49.52 6.75 125.70
C ALA A 67 -50.35 5.48 125.96
N GLN A 68 -49.71 4.42 126.46
CA GLN A 68 -50.39 3.34 127.15
C GLN A 68 -50.25 3.54 128.66
N ASN A 69 -51.27 4.19 129.22
CA ASN A 69 -51.63 4.07 130.63
C ASN A 69 -52.08 2.62 130.88
N SER A 70 -51.40 1.89 131.76
CA SER A 70 -51.94 0.70 132.41
C SER A 70 -52.01 0.95 133.91
N GLN A 71 -53.22 0.71 134.45
CA GLN A 71 -53.63 0.94 135.83
C GLN A 71 -53.03 -0.09 136.80
N ASP A 72 -52.72 0.44 138.00
CA ASP A 72 -52.90 -0.12 139.35
C ASP A 72 -52.40 -1.53 139.70
N SER A 73 -51.27 -1.60 140.40
CA SER A 73 -51.10 -2.35 141.68
C SER A 73 -49.73 -2.02 142.33
N PRO A 74 -49.59 -2.20 143.66
CA PRO A 74 -48.96 -1.22 144.53
C PRO A 74 -47.50 -1.56 144.85
N ASP A 75 -46.56 -0.68 144.52
CA ASP A 75 -45.22 -0.66 145.12
C ASP A 75 -44.56 0.74 145.03
N GLY A 76 -43.72 1.05 146.01
CA GLY A 76 -43.34 2.40 146.45
C GLY A 76 -42.45 3.27 145.52
N PRO A 77 -42.14 4.52 145.94
CA PRO A 77 -41.70 5.63 145.07
C PRO A 77 -40.27 5.58 144.52
N ALA A 78 -39.56 4.45 144.63
CA ALA A 78 -38.15 4.34 144.25
C ALA A 78 -37.90 3.69 142.87
N ASP A 79 -38.90 2.99 142.30
CA ASP A 79 -38.73 2.13 141.12
C ASP A 79 -39.14 2.78 139.77
N ARG A 80 -39.70 4.01 139.82
CA ARG A 80 -40.17 4.74 138.62
C ARG A 80 -39.03 5.39 137.83
N PHE A 81 -37.98 5.87 138.52
CA PHE A 81 -36.83 6.51 137.89
C PHE A 81 -35.94 5.52 137.14
N SER A 82 -35.74 4.30 137.67
CA SER A 82 -34.91 3.29 137.01
C SER A 82 -35.56 2.70 135.75
N ARG A 83 -36.89 2.61 135.68
CA ARG A 83 -37.58 2.10 134.49
C ARG A 83 -37.64 3.14 133.36
N GLU A 84 -37.89 4.41 133.67
CA GLU A 84 -37.84 5.51 132.70
C GLU A 84 -36.42 5.70 132.15
N GLU A 85 -35.38 5.57 132.99
CA GLU A 85 -33.97 5.64 132.55
C GLU A 85 -33.62 4.50 131.58
N VAL A 86 -34.08 3.27 131.82
CA VAL A 86 -33.90 2.12 130.91
C VAL A 86 -34.71 2.28 129.62
N GLU A 87 -35.93 2.81 129.66
CA GLU A 87 -36.74 3.10 128.47
C GLU A 87 -36.12 4.19 127.59
N TRP A 88 -35.56 5.25 128.20
CA TRP A 88 -34.79 6.29 127.49
C TRP A 88 -33.47 5.75 126.92
N GLN A 89 -32.76 4.92 127.66
CA GLN A 89 -31.54 4.24 127.20
C GLN A 89 -31.82 3.35 125.98
N ASN A 90 -32.95 2.62 125.98
CA ASN A 90 -33.39 1.80 124.86
C ASN A 90 -33.80 2.63 123.64
N ARG A 91 -34.54 3.73 123.83
CA ARG A 91 -34.90 4.66 122.74
C ARG A 91 -33.69 5.32 122.12
N PHE A 92 -32.69 5.69 122.93
CA PHE A 92 -31.43 6.24 122.45
C PHE A 92 -30.65 5.20 121.65
N SER A 93 -30.54 3.97 122.17
CA SER A 93 -29.91 2.85 121.48
C SER A 93 -30.61 2.49 120.16
N ASP A 94 -31.94 2.54 120.10
CA ASP A 94 -32.72 2.29 118.88
C ASP A 94 -32.58 3.41 117.86
N TYR A 95 -32.49 4.67 118.32
CA TYR A 95 -32.19 5.80 117.44
C TYR A 95 -30.78 5.70 116.85
N GLU A 96 -29.78 5.34 117.67
CA GLU A 96 -28.41 5.08 117.21
C GLU A 96 -28.38 3.95 116.18
N LYS A 97 -29.03 2.81 116.45
CA LYS A 97 -29.14 1.70 115.50
C LYS A 97 -29.84 2.10 114.19
N ARG A 98 -30.93 2.87 114.24
CA ARG A 98 -31.62 3.35 113.02
C ARG A 98 -30.76 4.35 112.24
N LYS A 99 -30.01 5.21 112.92
CA LYS A 99 -29.06 6.15 112.31
C LYS A 99 -27.92 5.40 111.63
N GLU A 100 -27.37 4.38 112.28
CA GLU A 100 -26.38 3.47 111.71
C GLU A 100 -26.94 2.70 110.51
N GLN A 101 -28.14 2.16 110.61
CA GLN A 101 -28.81 1.45 109.52
C GLN A 101 -29.03 2.36 108.30
N LYS A 102 -29.54 3.58 108.48
CA LYS A 102 -29.70 4.56 107.39
C LYS A 102 -28.36 4.98 106.78
N MET A 103 -27.31 5.06 107.60
CA MET A 103 -25.95 5.32 107.11
C MET A 103 -25.44 4.17 106.24
N LEU A 104 -25.64 2.93 106.67
CA LEU A 104 -25.30 1.73 105.89
C LEU A 104 -26.11 1.65 104.59
N GLU A 105 -27.42 1.91 104.64
CA GLU A 105 -28.29 1.95 103.46
C GLU A 105 -27.85 3.03 102.46
N LYS A 106 -27.43 4.21 102.95
CA LYS A 106 -26.85 5.27 102.10
C LYS A 106 -25.54 4.81 101.44
N LEU A 107 -24.64 4.21 102.20
CA LEU A 107 -23.37 3.69 101.68
C LEU A 107 -23.59 2.57 100.66
N GLU A 108 -24.56 1.70 100.90
CA GLU A 108 -24.96 0.66 99.94
C GLU A 108 -25.56 1.26 98.67
N PHE A 109 -26.40 2.28 98.78
CA PHE A 109 -26.97 2.99 97.64
C PHE A 109 -25.89 3.68 96.81
N GLU A 110 -24.96 4.40 97.46
CA GLU A 110 -23.80 5.03 96.82
C GLU A 110 -22.94 3.97 96.11
N ARG A 111 -22.64 2.84 96.77
CA ARG A 111 -21.91 1.73 96.15
C ARG A 111 -22.62 1.16 94.94
N ARG A 112 -23.94 0.94 94.99
CA ARG A 112 -24.73 0.43 93.84
C ARG A 112 -24.77 1.45 92.69
N LEU A 113 -24.91 2.73 93.00
CA LEU A 113 -24.88 3.81 92.01
C LEU A 113 -23.51 3.86 91.31
N GLU A 114 -22.42 3.82 92.08
CA GLU A 114 -21.08 3.79 91.51
C GLU A 114 -20.83 2.54 90.67
N LEU A 115 -21.28 1.37 91.11
CA LEU A 115 -21.18 0.12 90.34
C LEU A 115 -21.95 0.24 89.03
N GLY A 116 -23.20 0.71 89.06
CA GLY A 116 -24.01 0.93 87.86
C GLY A 116 -23.39 1.96 86.90
N GLN A 117 -22.81 3.05 87.43
CA GLN A 117 -22.08 4.04 86.62
C GLN A 117 -20.82 3.43 85.98
N ARG A 118 -20.07 2.60 86.71
CA ARG A 118 -18.89 1.90 86.19
C ARG A 118 -19.27 0.90 85.09
N GLU A 119 -20.30 0.11 85.31
CA GLU A 119 -20.82 -0.84 84.30
C GLU A 119 -21.31 -0.10 83.05
N HIS A 120 -22.05 1.00 83.21
CA HIS A 120 -22.51 1.81 82.09
C HIS A 120 -21.36 2.46 81.31
N ALA A 121 -20.35 2.98 82.01
CA ALA A 121 -19.14 3.55 81.39
C ALA A 121 -18.35 2.47 80.62
N GLN A 122 -18.22 1.27 81.19
CA GLN A 122 -17.58 0.13 80.53
C GLN A 122 -18.31 -0.28 79.25
N LEU A 123 -19.64 -0.39 79.29
CA LEU A 123 -20.44 -0.71 78.10
C LEU A 123 -20.32 0.35 77.01
N LEU A 124 -20.31 1.64 77.39
CA LEU A 124 -20.11 2.73 76.44
C LEU A 124 -18.71 2.68 75.81
N GLN A 125 -17.68 2.40 76.62
CA GLN A 125 -16.31 2.24 76.14
C GLN A 125 -16.17 1.05 75.18
N GLN A 126 -16.80 -0.09 75.51
CA GLN A 126 -16.84 -1.26 74.63
C GLN A 126 -17.59 -0.98 73.32
N SER A 127 -18.72 -0.26 73.38
CA SER A 127 -19.45 0.15 72.18
C SER A 127 -18.63 1.13 71.33
N HIS A 128 -17.91 2.06 71.96
CA HIS A 128 -17.03 2.99 71.27
C HIS A 128 -15.85 2.26 70.61
N SER A 129 -15.19 1.33 71.32
CA SER A 129 -14.09 0.56 70.76
C SER A 129 -14.53 -0.30 69.58
N GLN A 130 -15.69 -0.97 69.68
CA GLN A 130 -16.26 -1.73 68.57
C GLN A 130 -16.62 -0.84 67.37
N LYS A 131 -17.21 0.35 67.60
CA LYS A 131 -17.50 1.31 66.53
C LYS A 131 -16.22 1.82 65.86
N ASP A 132 -15.20 2.13 66.64
CA ASP A 132 -13.90 2.56 66.12
C ASP A 132 -13.23 1.49 65.27
N GLU A 133 -13.26 0.22 65.72
CA GLU A 133 -12.73 -0.91 64.95
C GLU A 133 -13.47 -1.07 63.61
N ILE A 134 -14.80 -0.97 63.61
CA ILE A 134 -15.61 -1.02 62.38
C ILE A 134 -15.27 0.16 61.46
N LEU A 135 -15.20 1.38 61.98
CA LEU A 135 -14.86 2.57 61.19
C LEU A 135 -13.44 2.48 60.62
N GLN A 136 -12.48 1.95 61.37
CA GLN A 136 -11.13 1.70 60.90
C GLN A 136 -11.10 0.64 59.80
N SER A 137 -11.88 -0.44 59.93
CA SER A 137 -12.03 -1.46 58.88
C SER A 137 -12.61 -0.86 57.60
N VAL A 138 -13.71 -0.12 57.70
CA VAL A 138 -14.35 0.53 56.55
C VAL A 138 -13.40 1.53 55.88
N ARG A 139 -12.65 2.33 56.66
CA ARG A 139 -11.65 3.26 56.12
C ARG A 139 -10.52 2.54 55.38
N LYS A 140 -10.04 1.41 55.92
CA LYS A 140 -9.01 0.58 55.25
C LYS A 140 -9.54 0.01 53.93
N GLU A 141 -10.77 -0.49 53.91
CA GLU A 141 -11.42 -1.01 52.70
C GLU A 141 -11.68 0.07 51.66
N GLN A 142 -12.15 1.26 52.08
CA GLN A 142 -12.29 2.42 51.19
C GLN A 142 -10.94 2.82 50.60
N SER A 143 -9.89 2.92 51.42
CA SER A 143 -8.54 3.26 50.95
C SER A 143 -8.01 2.21 49.95
N ARG A 144 -8.31 0.92 50.17
CA ARG A 144 -7.93 -0.16 49.26
C ARG A 144 -8.66 -0.06 47.93
N LEU A 145 -9.97 0.22 47.95
CA LEU A 145 -10.76 0.41 46.74
C LEU A 145 -10.31 1.65 45.95
N ASP A 146 -10.08 2.78 46.64
CA ASP A 146 -9.59 4.02 46.03
C ASP A 146 -8.22 3.81 45.38
N GLN A 147 -7.31 3.11 46.06
CA GLN A 147 -6.01 2.73 45.49
C GLN A 147 -6.19 1.85 44.24
N GLY A 148 -7.05 0.83 44.29
CA GLY A 148 -7.35 -0.02 43.14
C GLY A 148 -7.95 0.75 41.95
N LEU A 149 -8.83 1.73 42.21
CA LEU A 149 -9.38 2.60 41.17
C LEU A 149 -8.31 3.52 40.56
N ILE A 150 -7.42 4.07 41.37
CA ILE A 150 -6.30 4.90 40.89
C ILE A 150 -5.34 4.06 40.04
N GLU A 151 -5.00 2.85 40.48
CA GLU A 151 -4.15 1.92 39.73
C GLU A 151 -4.78 1.51 38.41
N HIS A 152 -6.08 1.16 38.42
CA HIS A 152 -6.80 0.82 37.20
C HIS A 152 -6.89 2.00 36.22
N ARG A 153 -7.15 3.21 36.72
CA ARG A 153 -7.15 4.43 35.90
C ARG A 153 -5.77 4.71 35.31
N ARG A 154 -4.69 4.57 36.11
CA ARG A 154 -3.31 4.71 35.62
C ARG A 154 -2.97 3.67 34.56
N TYR A 155 -3.43 2.44 34.72
CA TYR A 155 -3.24 1.38 33.72
C TYR A 155 -3.93 1.74 32.40
N LEU A 156 -5.20 2.13 32.43
CA LEU A 156 -5.96 2.55 31.25
C LEU A 156 -5.35 3.79 30.58
N ASP A 157 -4.91 4.77 31.37
CA ASP A 157 -4.24 5.98 30.87
C ASP A 157 -2.90 5.62 30.18
N ALA A 158 -2.12 4.71 30.75
CA ALA A 158 -0.88 4.22 30.14
C ALA A 158 -1.14 3.43 28.85
N GLU A 159 -2.19 2.61 28.81
CA GLU A 159 -2.58 1.88 27.61
C GLU A 159 -3.07 2.82 26.50
N ARG A 160 -3.87 3.84 26.84
CA ARG A 160 -4.28 4.90 25.92
C ARG A 160 -3.08 5.66 25.37
N GLN A 161 -2.11 6.03 26.21
CA GLN A 161 -0.89 6.71 25.77
C GLN A 161 -0.07 5.82 24.82
N ARG A 162 0.05 4.53 25.12
CA ARG A 162 0.76 3.58 24.24
C ARG A 162 0.09 3.47 22.87
N LEU A 163 -1.24 3.38 22.82
CA LEU A 163 -1.99 3.35 21.56
C LEU A 163 -1.86 4.66 20.77
N GLN A 164 -1.92 5.81 21.45
CA GLN A 164 -1.71 7.12 20.83
C GLN A 164 -0.30 7.26 20.23
N GLU A 165 0.73 6.77 20.93
CA GLU A 165 2.10 6.78 20.45
C GLU A 165 2.29 5.88 19.22
N GLN A 166 1.70 4.68 19.23
CA GLN A 166 1.70 3.80 18.07
C GLN A 166 1.02 4.45 16.86
N LEU A 167 -0.13 5.12 17.06
CA LEU A 167 -0.82 5.83 15.99
C LEU A 167 0.03 6.97 15.43
N LYS A 168 0.63 7.81 16.28
CA LYS A 168 1.54 8.88 15.86
C LYS A 168 2.71 8.35 15.03
N GLN A 169 3.31 7.22 15.44
CA GLN A 169 4.40 6.60 14.68
C GLN A 169 3.93 6.10 13.31
N THR A 170 2.77 5.44 13.24
CA THR A 170 2.21 4.99 11.95
C THR A 170 1.89 6.17 11.03
N GLU A 171 1.40 7.27 11.59
CA GLU A 171 1.11 8.50 10.85
C GLU A 171 2.37 9.15 10.32
N GLN A 172 3.40 9.32 11.14
CA GLN A 172 4.69 9.84 10.68
C GLN A 172 5.29 8.97 9.56
N ASN A 173 5.18 7.66 9.67
CA ASN A 173 5.64 6.74 8.63
C ASN A 173 4.88 6.92 7.31
N ILE A 174 3.55 7.04 7.35
CA ILE A 174 2.74 7.29 6.15
C ILE A 174 3.04 8.68 5.57
N SER A 175 3.16 9.70 6.43
CA SER A 175 3.51 11.07 6.04
C SER A 175 4.84 11.12 5.29
N ASN A 176 5.86 10.43 5.81
CA ASN A 176 7.17 10.29 5.19
C ASN A 176 7.10 9.54 3.85
N ARG A 177 6.24 8.52 3.73
CA ARG A 177 6.03 7.80 2.46
C ARG A 177 5.36 8.71 1.42
N ILE A 178 4.31 9.42 1.79
CA ILE A 178 3.60 10.38 0.93
C ILE A 178 4.56 11.47 0.44
N GLN A 179 5.36 12.04 1.33
CA GLN A 179 6.34 13.06 0.97
C GLN A 179 7.39 12.52 -0.03
N LYS A 180 7.90 11.31 0.18
CA LYS A 180 8.81 10.65 -0.75
C LYS A 180 8.16 10.39 -2.12
N LEU A 181 6.88 9.99 -2.15
CA LEU A 181 6.15 9.79 -3.39
C LEU A 181 5.99 11.08 -4.18
N LEU A 182 5.62 12.17 -3.52
CA LEU A 182 5.49 13.49 -4.13
C LEU A 182 6.84 13.96 -4.70
N GLN A 183 7.93 13.82 -3.95
CA GLN A 183 9.27 14.18 -4.42
C GLN A 183 9.72 13.34 -5.61
N ASN A 184 9.49 12.02 -5.56
CA ASN A 184 9.85 11.12 -6.66
C ASN A 184 9.05 11.43 -7.93
N ASN A 185 7.75 11.69 -7.80
CA ASN A 185 6.90 12.07 -8.93
C ASN A 185 7.37 13.39 -9.57
N GLN A 186 7.68 14.41 -8.76
CA GLN A 186 8.22 15.68 -9.27
C GLN A 186 9.56 15.51 -9.99
N ARG A 187 10.48 14.71 -9.43
CA ARG A 187 11.78 14.41 -10.07
C ARG A 187 11.58 13.69 -11.41
N GLN A 188 10.67 12.73 -11.43
CA GLN A 188 10.38 11.96 -12.64
C GLN A 188 9.75 12.83 -13.72
N LYS A 189 8.80 13.69 -13.36
CA LYS A 189 8.19 14.63 -14.31
C LYS A 189 9.24 15.51 -14.97
N LYS A 190 10.14 16.10 -14.18
CA LYS A 190 11.28 16.88 -14.70
C LYS A 190 12.18 16.04 -15.62
N SER A 191 12.50 14.80 -15.23
CA SER A 191 13.32 13.91 -16.07
C SER A 191 12.62 13.53 -17.38
N SER A 192 11.31 13.30 -17.36
CA SER A 192 10.52 12.99 -18.56
C SER A 192 10.43 14.20 -19.48
N GLU A 193 10.29 15.41 -18.95
CA GLU A 193 10.27 16.65 -19.73
C GLU A 193 11.60 16.86 -20.46
N ILE A 194 12.72 16.63 -19.77
CA ILE A 194 14.06 16.71 -20.37
C ILE A 194 14.21 15.67 -21.49
N LEU A 195 13.82 14.41 -21.25
CA LEU A 195 13.88 13.36 -22.26
C LEU A 195 12.99 13.67 -23.47
N LYS A 196 11.78 14.19 -23.26
CA LYS A 196 10.89 14.64 -24.35
C LYS A 196 11.54 15.78 -25.15
N SER A 197 12.19 16.74 -24.50
CA SER A 197 12.89 17.81 -25.23
C SER A 197 14.04 17.30 -26.08
N LEU A 198 14.84 16.36 -25.56
CA LEU A 198 15.96 15.79 -26.29
C LEU A 198 15.50 14.97 -27.50
N GLU A 199 14.43 14.18 -27.37
CA GLU A 199 13.87 13.43 -28.50
C GLU A 199 13.27 14.38 -29.55
N ASN A 200 12.61 15.47 -29.14
CA ASN A 200 12.11 16.47 -30.07
C ASN A 200 13.25 17.16 -30.85
N GLU A 201 14.38 17.47 -30.20
CA GLU A 201 15.56 18.00 -30.90
C GLU A 201 16.15 16.97 -31.87
N ARG A 202 16.20 15.69 -31.49
CA ARG A 202 16.64 14.62 -32.39
C ARG A 202 15.74 14.51 -33.61
N ILE A 203 14.41 14.52 -33.44
CA ILE A 203 13.45 14.46 -34.55
C ILE A 203 13.61 15.67 -35.48
N ARG A 204 13.79 16.88 -34.94
CA ARG A 204 14.07 18.08 -35.73
C ARG A 204 15.33 17.93 -36.57
N MET A 205 16.39 17.37 -35.98
CA MET A 205 17.65 17.15 -36.66
C MET A 205 17.53 16.09 -37.77
N GLU A 206 16.80 14.98 -37.51
CA GLU A 206 16.48 13.96 -38.52
C GLU A 206 15.64 14.53 -39.68
N GLN A 207 14.66 15.38 -39.40
CA GLN A 207 13.86 16.06 -40.43
C GLN A 207 14.70 16.99 -41.29
N LEU A 208 15.57 17.80 -40.67
CA LEU A 208 16.52 18.66 -41.40
C LEU A 208 17.44 17.83 -42.30
N MET A 209 17.94 16.70 -41.81
CA MET A 209 18.77 15.79 -42.59
C MET A 209 18.00 15.13 -43.74
N SER A 210 16.73 14.77 -43.55
CA SER A 210 15.87 14.24 -44.61
C SER A 210 15.64 15.27 -45.72
N ILE A 211 15.43 16.54 -45.37
CA ILE A 211 15.20 17.62 -46.34
C ILE A 211 16.48 17.82 -47.17
N THR A 212 17.65 17.91 -46.53
CA THR A 212 18.91 18.09 -47.26
C THR A 212 19.23 16.89 -48.14
N GLN A 213 18.92 15.66 -47.69
CA GLN A 213 19.07 14.46 -48.50
C GLN A 213 18.12 14.46 -49.71
N GLU A 214 16.84 14.77 -49.52
CA GLU A 214 15.85 14.84 -50.62
C GLU A 214 16.20 15.93 -51.65
N GLU A 215 16.70 17.08 -51.22
CA GLU A 215 17.20 18.12 -52.11
C GLU A 215 18.38 17.63 -52.95
N THR A 216 19.34 16.91 -52.35
CA THR A 216 20.49 16.35 -53.08
C THR A 216 20.06 15.27 -54.08
N GLU A 217 19.12 14.39 -53.71
CA GLU A 217 18.57 13.38 -54.60
C GLU A 217 17.80 14.00 -55.77
N ASN A 218 17.02 15.06 -55.52
CA ASN A 218 16.29 15.78 -56.56
C ASN A 218 17.23 16.49 -57.55
N LEU A 219 18.33 17.06 -57.07
CA LEU A 219 19.37 17.62 -57.95
C LEU A 219 19.99 16.53 -58.82
N ARG A 220 20.41 15.40 -58.24
CA ARG A 220 20.92 14.24 -59.01
C ARG A 220 19.91 13.71 -60.03
N ARG A 221 18.62 13.62 -59.68
CA ARG A 221 17.56 13.21 -60.62
C ARG A 221 17.42 14.16 -61.80
N ARG A 222 17.49 15.47 -61.57
CA ARG A 222 17.46 16.48 -62.66
C ARG A 222 18.67 16.36 -63.57
N GLU A 223 19.86 16.16 -63.00
CA GLU A 223 21.08 15.94 -63.77
C GLU A 223 20.97 14.68 -64.66
N ILE A 224 20.56 13.55 -64.08
CA ILE A 224 20.37 12.28 -64.83
C ILE A 224 19.31 12.44 -65.91
N ALA A 225 18.16 13.05 -65.60
CA ALA A 225 17.09 13.28 -66.57
C ALA A 225 17.57 14.18 -67.73
N SER A 226 18.36 15.21 -67.45
CA SER A 226 18.94 16.06 -68.50
C SER A 226 19.91 15.30 -69.41
N ALA A 227 20.75 14.43 -68.84
CA ALA A 227 21.69 13.61 -69.59
C ALA A 227 20.96 12.55 -70.45
N MET A 228 19.91 11.93 -69.89
CA MET A 228 19.03 11.02 -70.64
C MET A 228 18.32 11.73 -71.78
N GLN A 229 17.83 12.97 -71.57
CA GLN A 229 17.18 13.75 -72.62
C GLN A 229 18.16 14.04 -73.76
N GLN A 230 19.41 14.40 -73.46
CA GLN A 230 20.46 14.59 -74.48
C GLN A 230 20.70 13.30 -75.27
N MET A 231 20.96 12.18 -74.59
CA MET A 231 21.13 10.86 -75.20
C MET A 231 19.93 10.45 -76.06
N LEU A 232 18.71 10.67 -75.58
CA LEU A 232 17.50 10.34 -76.32
C LEU A 232 17.35 11.23 -77.55
N THR A 233 17.65 12.53 -77.48
CA THR A 233 17.63 13.39 -78.66
C THR A 233 18.66 12.98 -79.71
N GLU A 234 19.86 12.56 -79.30
CA GLU A 234 20.86 12.00 -80.21
C GLU A 234 20.39 10.67 -80.82
N SER A 235 19.84 9.78 -80.01
CA SER A 235 19.28 8.50 -80.48
C SER A 235 18.07 8.70 -81.41
N CYS A 236 17.22 9.70 -81.17
CA CYS A 236 16.10 10.06 -82.04
C CYS A 236 16.58 10.63 -83.36
N LYS A 237 17.65 11.44 -83.38
CA LYS A 237 18.31 11.89 -84.62
C LYS A 237 18.83 10.69 -85.42
N ASN A 238 19.51 9.75 -84.75
CA ASN A 238 20.00 8.52 -85.38
C ASN A 238 18.87 7.59 -85.87
N ARG A 239 17.80 7.47 -85.09
CA ARG A 239 16.64 6.65 -85.45
C ARG A 239 15.81 7.30 -86.56
N PHE A 240 15.72 8.62 -86.62
CA PHE A 240 15.11 9.32 -87.76
C PHE A 240 15.90 9.03 -89.04
N LEU A 241 17.24 9.04 -88.97
CA LEU A 241 18.10 8.59 -90.07
C LEU A 241 17.87 7.12 -90.41
N GLN A 242 17.68 6.23 -89.44
CA GLN A 242 17.41 4.81 -89.71
C GLN A 242 16.00 4.56 -90.25
N MET A 243 15.00 5.32 -89.81
CA MET A 243 13.61 5.23 -90.24
C MET A 243 13.42 5.75 -91.67
N THR A 244 14.18 6.74 -92.12
CA THR A 244 14.17 7.15 -93.54
C THR A 244 14.75 6.04 -94.43
N TYR A 245 15.67 5.22 -93.91
CA TYR A 245 16.17 4.00 -94.57
C TYR A 245 15.17 2.82 -94.51
N GLU A 246 14.52 2.60 -93.37
CA GLU A 246 13.60 1.46 -93.16
C GLU A 246 12.18 1.69 -93.70
N SER A 247 11.70 2.93 -93.78
CA SER A 247 10.42 3.30 -94.43
C SER A 247 10.40 2.89 -95.91
N GLN A 248 11.56 2.96 -96.57
CA GLN A 248 11.74 2.42 -97.92
C GLN A 248 11.62 0.88 -97.96
N ARG A 249 11.87 0.20 -96.83
CA ARG A 249 11.83 -1.27 -96.67
C ARG A 249 10.48 -1.80 -96.17
N GLN A 250 9.76 -1.03 -95.35
CA GLN A 250 8.50 -1.43 -94.69
C GLN A 250 7.25 -1.24 -95.56
N ASN A 251 7.28 -0.33 -96.56
CA ASN A 251 6.22 -0.26 -97.57
C ASN A 251 5.98 -1.59 -98.31
N LEU A 252 6.95 -2.52 -98.25
CA LEU A 252 6.85 -3.87 -98.82
C LEU A 252 6.26 -4.93 -97.87
N VAL A 253 6.19 -4.67 -96.55
CA VAL A 253 5.82 -5.69 -95.53
C VAL A 253 4.42 -5.45 -94.95
N GLN A 254 3.89 -4.23 -95.03
CA GLN A 254 2.61 -3.85 -94.45
C GLN A 254 1.37 -4.43 -95.19
N GLN A 255 1.58 -5.17 -96.28
CA GLN A 255 0.52 -5.95 -96.94
C GLN A 255 0.23 -7.31 -96.27
N ALA A 256 0.97 -7.73 -95.24
CA ALA A 256 0.93 -9.12 -94.74
C ALA A 256 0.25 -9.38 -93.38
N CYS A 257 -0.03 -8.38 -92.53
CA CYS A 257 -0.42 -8.65 -91.14
C CYS A 257 -1.63 -7.84 -90.63
N SER A 258 -2.81 -8.09 -91.20
CA SER A 258 -4.09 -7.76 -90.56
C SER A 258 -4.86 -9.05 -90.24
N SER A 259 -4.34 -9.82 -89.28
CA SER A 259 -4.94 -11.08 -88.77
C SER A 259 -4.62 -11.31 -87.28
N MET A 260 -4.63 -10.26 -86.45
CA MET A 260 -4.32 -10.37 -85.01
C MET A 260 -5.35 -9.69 -84.09
N ALA A 261 -6.53 -9.32 -84.58
CA ALA A 261 -7.55 -8.61 -83.78
C ALA A 261 -8.54 -9.52 -83.03
N GLU A 262 -8.54 -10.84 -83.28
CA GLU A 262 -9.46 -11.80 -82.62
C GLU A 262 -8.89 -12.42 -81.32
N MET A 263 -7.63 -12.13 -80.97
CA MET A 263 -6.99 -12.66 -79.75
C MET A 263 -7.24 -11.78 -78.50
N ASP A 264 -7.71 -10.54 -78.66
CA ASP A 264 -7.93 -9.60 -77.55
C ASP A 264 -9.22 -9.86 -76.75
N GLU A 265 -10.23 -10.49 -77.37
CA GLU A 265 -11.52 -10.75 -76.71
C GLU A 265 -11.44 -11.92 -75.70
N ARG A 266 -10.53 -12.87 -75.94
CA ARG A 266 -10.28 -14.00 -75.02
C ARG A 266 -9.39 -13.60 -73.84
N PHE A 267 -8.58 -12.56 -73.98
CA PHE A 267 -7.76 -12.01 -72.89
C PHE A 267 -8.61 -11.33 -71.81
N GLN A 268 -9.73 -10.69 -72.19
CA GLN A 268 -10.62 -10.03 -71.23
C GLN A 268 -11.40 -11.00 -70.34
N GLN A 269 -11.70 -12.22 -70.81
CA GLN A 269 -12.38 -13.26 -70.01
C GLN A 269 -11.46 -13.95 -68.99
N ILE A 270 -10.14 -13.97 -69.21
CA ILE A 270 -9.16 -14.55 -68.28
C ILE A 270 -8.85 -13.58 -67.12
N LEU A 271 -8.92 -12.26 -67.37
CA LEU A 271 -8.68 -11.23 -66.37
C LEU A 271 -9.76 -11.17 -65.27
N SER A 272 -11.02 -11.50 -65.60
CA SER A 272 -12.12 -11.45 -64.61
C SER A 272 -12.07 -12.59 -63.58
N TRP A 273 -11.51 -13.75 -63.94
CA TRP A 273 -11.36 -14.90 -63.04
C TRP A 273 -10.20 -14.72 -62.05
N GLN A 274 -9.10 -14.07 -62.46
CA GLN A 274 -8.00 -13.68 -61.54
C GLN A 274 -8.45 -12.65 -60.48
N GLN A 275 -9.39 -11.77 -60.84
CA GLN A 275 -9.85 -10.69 -59.97
C GLN A 275 -10.70 -11.20 -58.79
N MET A 276 -11.35 -12.37 -58.90
CA MET A 276 -12.11 -12.98 -57.79
C MET A 276 -11.24 -13.72 -56.78
N ASP A 277 -10.15 -14.36 -57.21
CA ASP A 277 -9.19 -15.01 -56.30
C ASP A 277 -8.31 -13.99 -55.56
N GLN A 278 -7.95 -12.88 -56.21
CA GLN A 278 -7.26 -11.76 -55.56
C GLN A 278 -8.09 -11.15 -54.43
N ASN A 279 -9.41 -10.99 -54.61
CA ASN A 279 -10.30 -10.43 -53.57
C ASN A 279 -10.48 -11.36 -52.36
N LYS A 280 -10.40 -12.70 -52.56
CA LYS A 280 -10.37 -13.67 -51.45
C LYS A 280 -9.04 -13.67 -50.70
N ALA A 281 -7.92 -13.56 -51.41
CA ALA A 281 -6.58 -13.46 -50.81
C ALA A 281 -6.42 -12.17 -49.97
N ILE A 282 -6.89 -11.02 -50.49
CA ILE A 282 -6.88 -9.73 -49.78
C ILE A 282 -7.69 -9.80 -48.48
N SER A 283 -8.82 -10.52 -48.48
CA SER A 283 -9.68 -10.68 -47.28
C SER A 283 -9.02 -11.56 -46.20
N GLN A 284 -8.22 -12.57 -46.57
CA GLN A 284 -7.43 -13.39 -45.64
C GLN A 284 -6.21 -12.62 -45.10
N ILE A 285 -5.56 -11.79 -45.92
CA ILE A 285 -4.44 -10.92 -45.52
C ILE A 285 -4.88 -9.85 -44.50
N LEU A 286 -6.10 -9.31 -44.63
CA LEU A 286 -6.66 -8.35 -43.66
C LEU A 286 -6.92 -8.98 -42.28
N GLN A 287 -7.15 -10.29 -42.21
CA GLN A 287 -7.33 -11.02 -40.95
C GLN A 287 -6.00 -11.26 -40.22
N GLU A 288 -4.89 -11.41 -40.96
CA GLU A 288 -3.54 -11.51 -40.40
C GLU A 288 -2.95 -10.14 -40.04
N SER A 289 -3.16 -9.09 -40.84
CA SER A 289 -2.64 -7.74 -40.57
C SER A 289 -3.32 -7.08 -39.35
N ALA A 290 -4.61 -7.31 -39.14
CA ALA A 290 -5.34 -6.83 -37.96
C ALA A 290 -4.87 -7.51 -36.66
N MET A 291 -4.58 -8.82 -36.70
CA MET A 291 -4.01 -9.55 -35.56
C MET A 291 -2.57 -9.12 -35.27
N GLN A 292 -1.75 -8.89 -36.29
CA GLN A 292 -0.39 -8.36 -36.16
C GLN A 292 -0.39 -6.96 -35.54
N LYS A 293 -1.32 -6.10 -35.96
CA LYS A 293 -1.54 -4.77 -35.37
C LYS A 293 -1.93 -4.86 -33.90
N ALA A 294 -2.92 -5.69 -33.55
CA ALA A 294 -3.34 -5.89 -32.15
C ALA A 294 -2.19 -6.43 -31.27
N ALA A 295 -1.35 -7.32 -31.81
CA ALA A 295 -0.17 -7.84 -31.12
C ALA A 295 0.91 -6.77 -30.93
N PHE A 296 1.13 -5.91 -31.93
CA PHE A 296 2.05 -4.78 -31.87
C PHE A 296 1.60 -3.74 -30.84
N GLU A 297 0.33 -3.36 -30.85
CA GLU A 297 -0.28 -2.46 -29.87
C GLU A 297 -0.13 -3.00 -28.44
N ALA A 298 -0.45 -4.29 -28.24
CA ALA A 298 -0.31 -4.94 -26.94
C ALA A 298 1.15 -5.00 -26.47
N LEU A 299 2.10 -5.22 -27.39
CA LEU A 299 3.54 -5.21 -27.07
C LEU A 299 4.05 -3.81 -26.76
N GLN A 300 3.57 -2.78 -27.46
CA GLN A 300 3.97 -1.39 -27.23
C GLN A 300 3.46 -0.89 -25.89
N VAL A 301 2.20 -1.15 -25.54
CA VAL A 301 1.63 -0.85 -24.21
C VAL A 301 2.35 -1.65 -23.12
N LYS A 302 2.76 -2.90 -23.41
CA LYS A 302 3.61 -3.65 -22.49
C LYS A 302 4.96 -2.97 -22.36
N LYS A 303 5.72 -2.69 -23.42
CA LYS A 303 7.08 -2.13 -23.32
C LYS A 303 7.11 -0.67 -22.85
N ASP A 304 6.01 0.06 -22.89
CA ASP A 304 5.94 1.43 -22.39
C ASP A 304 6.19 1.47 -20.86
N LEU A 305 7.44 1.80 -20.54
CA LEU A 305 7.93 1.92 -19.17
C LEU A 305 7.17 3.01 -18.41
N MET A 306 6.80 4.11 -19.07
CA MET A 306 6.07 5.22 -18.46
C MET A 306 4.65 4.77 -18.11
N HIS A 307 3.97 4.04 -18.99
CA HIS A 307 2.63 3.53 -18.71
C HIS A 307 2.60 2.53 -17.55
N ARG A 308 3.59 1.63 -17.48
CA ARG A 308 3.76 0.72 -16.34
C ARG A 308 4.04 1.48 -15.04
N GLN A 309 4.90 2.48 -15.09
CA GLN A 309 5.27 3.30 -13.93
C GLN A 309 4.06 4.07 -13.39
N ILE A 310 3.31 4.76 -14.25
CA ILE A 310 2.09 5.49 -13.85
C ILE A 310 1.09 4.52 -13.23
N ARG A 311 0.88 3.34 -13.83
CA ARG A 311 -0.02 2.32 -13.28
C ARG A 311 0.42 1.81 -11.91
N ASN A 312 1.71 1.59 -11.70
CA ASN A 312 2.25 1.16 -10.41
C ASN A 312 2.16 2.27 -9.35
N GLN A 313 2.33 3.54 -9.73
CA GLN A 313 2.15 4.69 -8.85
C GLN A 313 0.68 4.85 -8.43
N ILE A 314 -0.26 4.68 -9.36
CA ILE A 314 -1.70 4.70 -9.05
C ILE A 314 -2.03 3.63 -8.01
N LYS A 315 -1.59 2.38 -8.22
CA LYS A 315 -1.80 1.30 -7.25
C LYS A 315 -1.24 1.62 -5.88
N LEU A 316 -0.06 2.24 -5.83
CA LEU A 316 0.58 2.58 -4.57
C LEU A 316 -0.18 3.70 -3.85
N ILE A 317 -0.66 4.71 -4.57
CA ILE A 317 -1.53 5.76 -4.00
C ILE A 317 -2.85 5.17 -3.50
N GLU A 318 -3.47 4.25 -4.23
CA GLU A 318 -4.68 3.54 -3.80
C GLU A 318 -4.45 2.78 -2.48
N THR A 319 -3.30 2.11 -2.33
CA THR A 319 -2.96 1.42 -1.08
C THR A 319 -2.71 2.38 0.08
N GLU A 320 -2.07 3.54 -0.15
CA GLU A 320 -1.83 4.53 0.89
C GLU A 320 -3.14 5.27 1.27
N LEU A 321 -4.04 5.53 0.33
CA LEU A 321 -5.38 6.07 0.60
C LEU A 321 -6.24 5.10 1.43
N LEU A 322 -6.13 3.80 1.16
CA LEU A 322 -6.79 2.77 1.97
C LEU A 322 -6.24 2.75 3.40
N GLN A 323 -4.91 2.84 3.56
CA GLN A 323 -4.27 2.90 4.88
C GLN A 323 -4.66 4.17 5.66
N LEU A 324 -4.73 5.33 5.00
CA LEU A 324 -5.24 6.56 5.61
C LEU A 324 -6.70 6.40 6.05
N THR A 325 -7.55 5.80 5.22
CA THR A 325 -8.96 5.56 5.58
C THR A 325 -9.09 4.63 6.79
N GLN A 326 -8.25 3.61 6.90
CA GLN A 326 -8.21 2.73 8.08
C GLN A 326 -7.73 3.48 9.34
N LEU A 327 -6.77 4.39 9.22
CA LEU A 327 -6.33 5.23 10.32
C LEU A 327 -7.39 6.23 10.75
N GLU A 328 -8.07 6.89 9.80
CA GLU A 328 -9.21 7.77 10.09
C GLU A 328 -10.28 7.04 10.90
N LEU A 329 -10.63 5.79 10.55
CA LEU A 329 -11.61 4.99 11.28
C LEU A 329 -11.14 4.60 12.69
N LYS A 330 -9.89 4.16 12.86
CA LYS A 330 -9.30 3.81 14.17
C LYS A 330 -9.11 5.02 15.10
N ARG A 331 -9.16 6.22 14.54
CA ARG A 331 -8.90 7.47 15.25
C ARG A 331 -10.17 8.23 15.61
N LYS A 332 -11.23 8.11 14.80
CA LYS A 332 -12.59 8.53 15.17
C LYS A 332 -13.09 7.85 16.45
N SER A 333 -12.55 6.69 16.83
CA SER A 333 -12.81 6.07 18.14
C SER A 333 -12.02 6.68 19.31
N LEU A 334 -11.12 7.63 19.06
CA LEU A 334 -10.21 8.21 20.06
C LEU A 334 -10.31 9.75 20.21
N ASP A 335 -11.25 10.39 19.50
CA ASP A 335 -11.63 11.82 19.60
C ASP A 335 -10.45 12.81 19.70
N THR A 336 -9.60 12.88 18.65
CA THR A 336 -8.52 13.89 18.57
C THR A 336 -8.68 14.78 17.35
N GLU A 337 -9.12 16.04 17.55
CA GLU A 337 -9.46 16.98 16.48
C GLU A 337 -8.23 17.56 15.75
N ALA A 338 -7.16 17.92 16.49
CA ALA A 338 -5.99 18.64 15.95
C ALA A 338 -5.18 17.90 14.87
N LEU A 339 -5.44 16.60 14.67
CA LEU A 339 -4.71 15.77 13.72
C LEU A 339 -5.61 15.25 12.58
N GLN A 340 -6.90 15.60 12.61
CA GLN A 340 -7.84 15.35 11.53
C GLN A 340 -7.57 16.28 10.34
N GLU A 341 -7.11 17.50 10.61
CA GLU A 341 -6.66 18.44 9.57
C GLU A 341 -5.47 17.89 8.78
N MET A 342 -4.44 17.37 9.46
CA MET A 342 -3.26 16.77 8.82
C MET A 342 -3.63 15.59 7.92
N ILE A 343 -4.51 14.68 8.37
CA ILE A 343 -4.95 13.55 7.54
C ILE A 343 -5.75 14.05 6.34
N SER A 344 -6.59 15.08 6.51
CA SER A 344 -7.35 15.68 5.41
C SER A 344 -6.45 16.33 4.35
N GLU A 345 -5.38 17.00 4.78
CA GLU A 345 -4.36 17.58 3.89
C GLU A 345 -3.60 16.48 3.12
N GLN A 346 -3.21 15.40 3.80
CA GLN A 346 -2.56 14.24 3.17
C GLN A 346 -3.47 13.55 2.16
N ARG A 347 -4.75 13.38 2.51
CA ARG A 347 -5.77 12.82 1.62
C ARG A 347 -5.98 13.70 0.41
N TRP A 348 -6.02 15.03 0.59
CA TRP A 348 -6.13 15.99 -0.50
C TRP A 348 -4.92 15.90 -1.43
N ALA A 349 -3.70 15.87 -0.88
CA ALA A 349 -2.47 15.77 -1.67
C ALA A 349 -2.41 14.48 -2.51
N LEU A 350 -2.76 13.33 -1.91
CA LEU A 350 -2.80 12.05 -2.62
C LEU A 350 -3.92 12.01 -3.68
N THR A 351 -5.09 12.56 -3.38
CA THR A 351 -6.22 12.61 -4.34
C THR A 351 -5.89 13.51 -5.53
N SER A 352 -5.27 14.67 -5.28
CA SER A 352 -4.79 15.58 -6.31
C SER A 352 -3.72 14.92 -7.20
N LEU A 353 -2.75 14.22 -6.60
CA LEU A 353 -1.75 13.46 -7.34
C LEU A 353 -2.37 12.32 -8.17
N LEU A 354 -3.33 11.59 -7.61
CA LEU A 354 -4.06 10.54 -8.32
C LEU A 354 -4.79 11.10 -9.54
N GLN A 355 -5.47 12.24 -9.39
CA GLN A 355 -6.15 12.90 -10.50
C GLN A 355 -5.15 13.34 -11.59
N GLN A 356 -3.99 13.87 -11.19
CA GLN A 356 -2.92 14.21 -12.13
C GLN A 356 -2.41 12.97 -12.88
N LEU A 357 -2.11 11.88 -12.18
CA LEU A 357 -1.60 10.64 -12.79
C LEU A 357 -2.63 9.98 -13.71
N LEU A 358 -3.91 10.03 -13.37
CA LEU A 358 -4.98 9.55 -14.25
C LEU A 358 -5.05 10.38 -15.53
N LYS A 359 -4.90 11.70 -15.44
CA LYS A 359 -4.84 12.58 -16.61
C LYS A 359 -3.59 12.32 -17.45
N GLU A 360 -2.42 12.13 -16.83
CA GLU A 360 -1.18 11.79 -17.53
C GLU A 360 -1.30 10.42 -18.23
N LYS A 361 -1.96 9.44 -17.59
CA LYS A 361 -2.27 8.14 -18.18
C LYS A 361 -3.15 8.29 -19.42
N THR A 362 -4.26 9.04 -19.36
CA THR A 362 -5.16 9.21 -20.51
C THR A 362 -4.46 9.94 -21.64
N GLN A 363 -3.68 10.99 -21.33
CA GLN A 363 -2.88 11.72 -22.31
C GLN A 363 -1.85 10.80 -22.98
N ARG A 364 -1.17 9.95 -22.22
CA ARG A 364 -0.20 9.01 -22.78
C ARG A 364 -0.87 7.96 -23.66
N GLU A 365 -2.04 7.47 -23.28
CA GLU A 365 -2.84 6.56 -24.11
C GLU A 365 -3.29 7.25 -25.41
N GLU A 366 -3.66 8.52 -25.37
CA GLU A 366 -3.98 9.32 -26.56
C GLU A 366 -2.77 9.55 -27.47
N GLU A 367 -1.60 9.89 -26.91
CA GLU A 367 -0.33 10.00 -27.65
C GLU A 367 -0.01 8.68 -28.38
N LEU A 368 -0.14 7.54 -27.69
CA LEU A 368 0.10 6.22 -28.28
C LEU A 368 -0.91 5.91 -29.39
N ARG A 369 -2.19 6.21 -29.20
CA ARG A 369 -3.21 6.05 -30.25
C ARG A 369 -2.90 6.92 -31.47
N ALA A 370 -2.49 8.17 -31.27
CA ALA A 370 -2.11 9.06 -32.37
C ALA A 370 -0.93 8.50 -33.17
N ILE A 371 0.12 8.02 -32.50
CA ILE A 371 1.27 7.36 -33.16
C ILE A 371 0.82 6.13 -33.95
N LEU A 372 -0.09 5.31 -33.40
CA LEU A 372 -0.63 4.15 -34.10
C LEU A 372 -1.39 4.56 -35.37
N THR A 373 -2.23 5.60 -35.30
CA THR A 373 -2.94 6.11 -36.49
C THR A 373 -2.00 6.65 -37.56
N GLU A 374 -0.89 7.29 -37.18
CA GLU A 374 0.14 7.73 -38.13
C GLU A 374 0.89 6.55 -38.77
N LEU A 375 1.16 5.50 -38.00
CA LEU A 375 1.79 4.27 -38.51
C LEU A 375 0.85 3.50 -39.44
N GLU A 376 -0.46 3.49 -39.15
CA GLU A 376 -1.49 2.91 -40.01
C GLU A 376 -1.55 3.60 -41.37
N ALA A 377 -1.63 4.93 -41.39
CA ALA A 377 -1.61 5.71 -42.64
C ALA A 377 -0.33 5.46 -43.48
N LYS A 378 0.81 5.23 -42.80
CA LYS A 378 2.08 4.85 -43.45
C LYS A 378 2.10 3.39 -43.94
N SER A 379 1.35 2.50 -43.29
CA SER A 379 1.22 1.09 -43.69
C SER A 379 0.35 0.90 -44.94
N GLU A 380 -0.72 1.69 -45.08
CA GLU A 380 -1.62 1.66 -46.24
C GLU A 380 -0.93 2.14 -47.52
N THR A 381 0.12 2.96 -47.37
CA THR A 381 0.85 3.57 -48.48
C THR A 381 2.12 2.80 -48.87
N LYS A 382 2.67 1.93 -48.00
CA LYS A 382 3.97 1.27 -48.23
C LYS A 382 4.04 -0.15 -47.64
N GLN A 383 4.07 -1.14 -48.56
CA GLN A 383 4.55 -2.53 -48.44
C GLN A 383 3.75 -3.56 -47.62
N GLU A 384 3.70 -4.79 -48.18
CA GLU A 384 3.32 -6.02 -47.47
C GLU A 384 4.28 -6.27 -46.29
N ASN A 385 3.76 -6.74 -45.15
CA ASN A 385 4.50 -7.03 -43.90
C ASN A 385 4.99 -5.81 -43.07
N TYR A 386 4.47 -4.60 -43.30
CA TYR A 386 4.83 -3.39 -42.52
C TYR A 386 4.76 -3.61 -40.99
N TRP A 387 3.65 -4.16 -40.48
CA TRP A 387 3.46 -4.39 -39.04
C TRP A 387 4.43 -5.41 -38.45
N LEU A 388 4.81 -6.44 -39.22
CA LEU A 388 5.78 -7.45 -38.83
C LEU A 388 7.20 -6.86 -38.72
N ILE A 389 7.56 -5.98 -39.67
CA ILE A 389 8.83 -5.26 -39.65
C ILE A 389 8.86 -4.27 -38.47
N GLN A 390 7.76 -3.55 -38.20
CA GLN A 390 7.68 -2.67 -37.02
C GLN A 390 7.71 -3.46 -35.71
N TYR A 391 7.06 -4.62 -35.64
CA TYR A 391 7.09 -5.52 -34.48
C TYR A 391 8.51 -6.04 -34.21
N GLN A 392 9.21 -6.52 -35.24
CA GLN A 392 10.60 -6.94 -35.11
C GLN A 392 11.51 -5.75 -34.73
N ARG A 393 11.28 -4.57 -35.31
CA ARG A 393 12.03 -3.36 -34.97
C ARG A 393 11.77 -2.94 -33.52
N LEU A 394 10.54 -3.02 -33.02
CA LEU A 394 10.20 -2.72 -31.62
C LEU A 394 10.75 -3.77 -30.66
N LEU A 395 10.86 -5.04 -31.07
CA LEU A 395 11.59 -6.06 -30.33
C LEU A 395 13.08 -5.72 -30.24
N ASN A 396 13.69 -5.30 -31.35
CA ASN A 396 15.11 -4.99 -31.49
C ASN A 396 15.51 -3.60 -30.97
N GLN A 397 14.56 -2.66 -30.81
CA GLN A 397 14.82 -1.32 -30.28
C GLN A 397 15.13 -1.40 -28.78
N LYS A 398 16.41 -1.22 -28.44
CA LYS A 398 16.86 -0.92 -27.08
C LYS A 398 16.50 0.53 -26.71
N PRO A 399 15.85 0.77 -25.55
CA PRO A 399 15.58 2.11 -25.03
C PRO A 399 16.86 2.96 -25.00
N LEU A 400 16.76 4.25 -25.39
CA LEU A 400 17.90 5.17 -25.42
C LEU A 400 18.61 5.29 -24.06
N SER A 401 17.87 5.18 -22.96
CA SER A 401 18.43 5.14 -21.60
C SER A 401 19.34 3.93 -21.38
N LEU A 402 18.96 2.76 -21.90
CA LEU A 402 19.78 1.56 -21.82
C LEU A 402 20.97 1.63 -22.78
N LYS A 403 20.81 2.22 -23.97
CA LYS A 403 21.94 2.44 -24.89
C LYS A 403 22.99 3.38 -24.31
N LEU A 404 22.59 4.54 -23.79
CA LEU A 404 23.49 5.49 -23.13
C LEU A 404 24.17 4.90 -21.89
N GLN A 405 23.47 4.01 -21.18
CA GLN A 405 24.00 3.35 -19.99
C GLN A 405 24.94 2.17 -20.34
N GLU A 406 24.68 1.45 -21.43
CA GLU A 406 25.58 0.45 -22.02
C GLU A 406 26.83 1.10 -22.64
N GLU A 407 26.70 2.27 -23.29
CA GLU A 407 27.82 3.04 -23.87
C GLU A 407 28.73 3.64 -22.79
N GLY A 408 28.19 3.92 -21.59
CA GLY A 408 28.95 4.36 -20.43
C GLY A 408 29.66 3.24 -19.66
N MET A 409 29.51 1.98 -20.08
CA MET A 409 30.22 0.84 -19.49
C MET A 409 31.66 0.76 -20.00
N GLU A 410 32.55 0.20 -19.18
CA GLU A 410 33.94 -0.05 -19.57
C GLU A 410 33.97 -0.99 -20.79
N ARG A 411 34.59 -0.54 -21.90
CA ARG A 411 34.70 -1.34 -23.15
C ARG A 411 35.22 -2.77 -22.94
N PRO A 412 36.21 -3.03 -22.06
CA PRO A 412 36.67 -4.40 -21.80
C PRO A 412 35.63 -5.28 -21.10
N LEU A 413 34.74 -4.69 -20.29
CA LEU A 413 33.65 -5.42 -19.64
C LEU A 413 32.55 -5.80 -20.63
N ALA A 414 32.21 -4.88 -21.54
CA ALA A 414 31.25 -5.15 -22.60
C ALA A 414 31.78 -6.24 -23.56
N ALA A 415 33.06 -6.18 -23.94
CA ALA A 415 33.71 -7.21 -24.74
C ALA A 415 33.73 -8.57 -24.04
N LEU A 416 34.03 -8.61 -22.75
CA LEU A 416 33.98 -9.85 -21.96
C LEU A 416 32.59 -10.51 -21.98
N LEU A 417 31.53 -9.72 -21.80
CA LEU A 417 30.17 -10.25 -21.82
C LEU A 417 29.75 -10.75 -23.21
N VAL A 418 30.27 -10.15 -24.29
CA VAL A 418 30.07 -10.65 -25.66
C VAL A 418 30.83 -11.96 -25.88
N GLU A 419 32.10 -12.05 -25.46
CA GLU A 419 32.92 -13.27 -25.55
C GLU A 419 32.29 -14.46 -24.81
N LEU A 420 31.65 -14.19 -23.67
CA LEU A 420 30.95 -15.19 -22.87
C LEU A 420 29.51 -15.46 -23.33
N SER A 421 29.08 -14.91 -24.48
CA SER A 421 27.69 -15.01 -25.00
C SER A 421 26.62 -14.55 -24.00
N ALA A 422 27.00 -13.63 -23.10
CA ALA A 422 26.24 -13.12 -21.97
C ALA A 422 25.70 -11.70 -22.23
N GLU A 423 25.48 -11.34 -23.49
CA GLU A 423 25.03 -10.00 -23.94
C GLU A 423 23.69 -9.58 -23.31
N HIS A 424 22.83 -10.56 -23.01
CA HIS A 424 21.53 -10.34 -22.40
C HIS A 424 21.61 -9.82 -20.95
N TYR A 425 22.78 -9.91 -20.31
CA TYR A 425 23.06 -9.32 -18.99
C TYR A 425 23.63 -7.90 -19.07
N LEU A 426 23.99 -7.39 -20.26
CA LEU A 426 24.49 -6.01 -20.44
C LEU A 426 23.57 -4.95 -19.82
N PRO A 427 22.23 -4.98 -20.02
CA PRO A 427 21.33 -4.00 -19.41
C PRO A 427 21.35 -4.02 -17.88
N ILE A 428 21.55 -5.20 -17.29
CA ILE A 428 21.57 -5.40 -15.83
C ILE A 428 22.86 -4.84 -15.24
N PHE A 429 24.01 -5.15 -15.85
CA PHE A 429 25.31 -4.63 -15.42
C PHE A 429 25.39 -3.12 -15.59
N ALA A 430 24.86 -2.60 -16.71
CA ALA A 430 24.72 -1.17 -16.98
C ALA A 430 23.82 -0.50 -15.93
N HIS A 431 22.66 -1.09 -15.60
CA HIS A 431 21.74 -0.56 -14.60
C HIS A 431 22.41 -0.41 -13.22
N HIS A 432 23.21 -1.41 -12.83
CA HIS A 432 23.91 -1.45 -11.54
C HIS A 432 25.29 -0.75 -11.56
N ARG A 433 25.72 -0.17 -12.69
CA ARG A 433 27.02 0.50 -12.88
C ARG A 433 28.20 -0.35 -12.38
N ILE A 434 28.18 -1.62 -12.74
CA ILE A 434 29.20 -2.57 -12.31
C ILE A 434 30.46 -2.33 -13.15
N SER A 435 31.57 -1.97 -12.50
CA SER A 435 32.90 -1.86 -13.13
C SER A 435 33.69 -3.16 -13.02
N LEU A 436 34.74 -3.33 -13.84
CA LEU A 436 35.68 -4.44 -13.75
C LEU A 436 36.30 -4.52 -12.34
N ASP A 437 36.66 -3.38 -11.77
CA ASP A 437 37.16 -3.28 -10.39
C ASP A 437 36.17 -3.80 -9.36
N MET A 438 34.88 -3.50 -9.52
CA MET A 438 33.84 -3.99 -8.63
C MET A 438 33.66 -5.50 -8.77
N LEU A 439 33.65 -6.02 -10.00
CA LEU A 439 33.54 -7.47 -10.28
C LEU A 439 34.68 -8.27 -9.64
N SER A 440 35.89 -7.72 -9.61
CA SER A 440 37.03 -8.39 -8.98
C SER A 440 36.83 -8.66 -7.48
N ARG A 441 36.02 -7.83 -6.81
CA ARG A 441 35.74 -7.89 -5.36
C ARG A 441 34.44 -8.64 -5.05
N MET A 442 33.66 -8.99 -6.05
CA MET A 442 32.36 -9.66 -5.87
C MET A 442 32.50 -11.18 -5.70
N SER A 443 31.63 -11.74 -4.87
CA SER A 443 31.44 -13.19 -4.77
C SER A 443 30.42 -13.69 -5.80
N PRO A 444 30.43 -14.99 -6.17
CA PRO A 444 29.39 -15.58 -7.02
C PRO A 444 27.97 -15.34 -6.48
N GLY A 445 27.82 -15.31 -5.15
CA GLY A 445 26.56 -15.01 -4.47
C GLY A 445 26.10 -13.55 -4.63
N ASP A 446 26.99 -12.61 -4.90
CA ASP A 446 26.62 -11.21 -5.17
C ASP A 446 26.21 -11.01 -6.63
N LEU A 447 26.82 -11.74 -7.57
CA LEU A 447 26.35 -11.82 -8.96
C LEU A 447 24.96 -12.46 -9.07
N ALA A 448 24.67 -13.45 -8.21
CA ALA A 448 23.33 -14.02 -8.10
C ALA A 448 22.28 -12.98 -7.67
N LYS A 449 22.63 -12.07 -6.75
CA LYS A 449 21.76 -10.96 -6.32
C LYS A 449 21.57 -9.89 -7.39
N VAL A 450 22.57 -9.69 -8.24
CA VAL A 450 22.50 -8.80 -9.42
C VAL A 450 21.62 -9.40 -10.52
N GLY A 451 21.39 -10.71 -10.52
CA GLY A 451 20.46 -11.38 -11.43
C GLY A 451 21.11 -12.34 -12.42
N VAL A 452 22.41 -12.65 -12.28
CA VAL A 452 23.07 -13.71 -13.05
C VAL A 452 22.78 -15.03 -12.35
N SER A 453 21.86 -15.84 -12.87
CA SER A 453 21.41 -17.08 -12.20
C SER A 453 22.28 -18.30 -12.48
N GLU A 454 23.06 -18.28 -13.57
CA GLU A 454 23.87 -19.40 -14.01
C GLU A 454 25.18 -19.50 -13.23
N ALA A 455 25.33 -20.55 -12.40
CA ALA A 455 26.50 -20.73 -11.55
C ALA A 455 27.81 -20.85 -12.34
N GLY A 456 27.79 -21.50 -13.53
CA GLY A 456 28.97 -21.59 -14.40
C GLY A 456 29.40 -20.22 -14.92
N LEU A 457 28.44 -19.42 -15.39
CA LEU A 457 28.68 -18.08 -15.91
C LEU A 457 29.15 -17.10 -14.82
N GLN A 458 28.63 -17.20 -13.60
CA GLN A 458 29.10 -16.40 -12.46
C GLN A 458 30.60 -16.57 -12.19
N HIS A 459 31.08 -17.82 -12.16
CA HIS A 459 32.49 -18.11 -11.90
C HIS A 459 33.36 -17.69 -13.09
N GLU A 460 32.86 -17.88 -14.31
CA GLU A 460 33.58 -17.51 -15.53
C GLU A 460 33.74 -15.99 -15.68
N ILE A 461 32.67 -15.22 -15.45
CA ILE A 461 32.72 -13.74 -15.46
C ILE A 461 33.73 -13.24 -14.42
N LEU A 462 33.72 -13.78 -13.20
CA LEU A 462 34.63 -13.37 -12.13
C LEU A 462 36.09 -13.73 -12.43
N ARG A 463 36.33 -14.92 -12.99
CA ARG A 463 37.66 -15.39 -13.38
C ARG A 463 38.25 -14.49 -14.46
N ARG A 464 37.50 -14.29 -15.56
CA ARG A 464 37.95 -13.45 -16.68
C ARG A 464 38.08 -11.97 -16.32
N ALA A 465 37.21 -11.44 -15.44
CA ALA A 465 37.36 -10.07 -14.95
C ALA A 465 38.66 -9.87 -14.17
N ARG A 466 39.10 -10.88 -13.40
CA ARG A 466 40.40 -10.85 -12.69
C ARG A 466 41.57 -10.96 -13.67
N GLU A 467 41.47 -11.86 -14.65
CA GLU A 467 42.48 -12.00 -15.71
C GLU A 467 42.65 -10.70 -16.50
N LEU A 468 41.57 -9.99 -16.82
CA LEU A 468 41.62 -8.69 -17.52
C LEU A 468 42.25 -7.58 -16.67
N LEU A 469 41.97 -7.55 -15.37
CA LEU A 469 42.61 -6.61 -14.44
C LEU A 469 44.08 -6.93 -14.19
N ASP A 470 44.44 -8.20 -14.12
CA ASP A 470 45.81 -8.64 -13.97
C ASP A 470 46.60 -8.38 -15.26
N ALA A 471 46.01 -8.62 -16.44
CA ALA A 471 46.57 -8.25 -17.74
C ALA A 471 46.81 -6.73 -17.84
N ALA A 472 45.84 -5.91 -17.41
CA ALA A 472 45.96 -4.46 -17.34
C ALA A 472 47.05 -3.97 -16.37
N ARG A 473 47.39 -4.75 -15.33
CA ARG A 473 48.50 -4.47 -14.41
C ARG A 473 49.87 -4.90 -14.96
N THR A 474 49.93 -6.00 -15.72
CA THR A 474 51.17 -6.53 -16.28
C THR A 474 51.63 -5.85 -17.56
N GLN A 475 50.73 -5.22 -18.33
CA GLN A 475 51.08 -4.45 -19.55
C GLN A 475 50.38 -3.08 -19.61
N PRO A 476 50.93 -2.05 -18.96
CA PRO A 476 50.45 -0.66 -19.13
C PRO A 476 50.79 -0.05 -20.51
N GLU A 477 51.67 -0.65 -21.30
CA GLU A 477 52.30 -0.04 -22.48
C GLU A 477 51.64 -0.33 -23.84
N LEU A 478 50.60 -1.16 -23.93
CA LEU A 478 49.87 -1.40 -25.20
C LEU A 478 48.57 -0.58 -25.34
N LEU A 479 48.35 0.39 -24.44
CA LEU A 479 47.26 1.38 -24.52
C LEU A 479 47.81 2.81 -24.62
N LYS A 480 48.76 3.04 -25.53
CA LYS A 480 48.99 4.37 -26.09
C LYS A 480 48.50 4.41 -27.54
N PRO A 481 47.70 5.41 -27.91
CA PRO A 481 47.43 5.69 -29.32
C PRO A 481 48.76 6.04 -30.03
N PRO A 482 48.90 5.80 -31.34
CA PRO A 482 50.04 6.33 -32.08
C PRO A 482 50.13 7.85 -31.90
N PRO A 483 51.32 8.41 -31.64
CA PRO A 483 51.50 9.83 -31.38
C PRO A 483 51.26 10.67 -32.64
N ASP A 484 50.60 11.81 -32.45
CA ASP A 484 50.47 12.89 -33.40
C ASP A 484 51.83 13.25 -34.02
N GLU A 485 51.95 13.08 -35.35
CA GLU A 485 52.86 13.89 -36.14
C GLU A 485 52.22 15.25 -36.44
N VAL A 486 53.08 16.25 -36.31
CA VAL A 486 52.79 17.68 -36.23
C VAL A 486 52.17 18.24 -37.52
N LEU A 487 51.20 19.14 -37.31
CA LEU A 487 50.67 20.14 -38.24
C LEU A 487 51.68 20.64 -39.28
N GLY A 488 51.45 20.25 -40.54
CA GLY A 488 51.92 20.96 -41.73
C GLY A 488 50.72 21.40 -42.55
N ALA A 489 50.51 22.71 -42.64
CA ALA A 489 49.40 23.34 -43.34
C ALA A 489 49.29 22.91 -44.80
N LEU A 490 48.12 22.40 -45.22
CA LEU A 490 47.61 22.55 -46.58
C LEU A 490 46.07 22.60 -46.57
N GLU A 491 45.57 23.50 -47.41
CA GLU A 491 44.19 23.82 -47.74
C GLU A 491 43.36 22.64 -48.28
N PRO A 492 42.01 22.77 -48.34
CA PRO A 492 41.10 21.64 -48.41
C PRO A 492 41.03 21.06 -49.83
N THR A 493 41.39 19.79 -49.96
CA THR A 493 40.96 18.96 -51.10
C THR A 493 40.06 17.86 -50.57
N ALA A 494 38.91 17.69 -51.23
CA ALA A 494 37.74 16.92 -50.81
C ALA A 494 38.04 15.46 -50.41
N PRO A 495 37.38 14.91 -49.36
CA PRO A 495 37.30 13.48 -49.15
C PRO A 495 36.21 12.86 -50.03
N GLU A 496 36.64 11.91 -50.85
CA GLU A 496 35.82 10.91 -51.52
C GLU A 496 34.89 10.18 -50.56
N ALA A 497 33.69 9.89 -51.07
CA ALA A 497 32.66 9.13 -50.39
C ALA A 497 33.04 7.64 -50.25
N LEU A 498 32.76 7.09 -49.07
CA LEU A 498 32.55 5.67 -48.81
C LEU A 498 31.19 5.52 -48.09
N PRO A 499 30.54 4.36 -48.12
CA PRO A 499 29.73 3.87 -49.24
C PRO A 499 28.25 3.77 -48.86
N GLU A 500 27.37 4.07 -49.81
CA GLU A 500 25.93 3.85 -49.69
C GLU A 500 25.56 2.35 -49.72
N SER A 501 24.61 2.00 -48.87
CA SER A 501 23.64 0.91 -49.03
C SER A 501 24.18 -0.53 -49.14
N ALA A 502 23.98 -1.28 -48.07
CA ALA A 502 23.90 -2.73 -48.11
C ALA A 502 22.71 -3.15 -48.99
N ARG A 503 22.98 -3.38 -50.27
CA ARG A 503 22.26 -4.39 -51.06
C ARG A 503 22.75 -5.77 -50.58
N PRO A 504 21.90 -6.80 -50.50
CA PRO A 504 22.40 -8.15 -50.29
C PRO A 504 23.17 -8.57 -51.54
N SER A 505 24.49 -8.34 -51.54
CA SER A 505 25.41 -8.97 -52.47
C SER A 505 25.59 -10.42 -52.01
N ALA A 506 25.03 -11.34 -52.79
CA ALA A 506 25.49 -12.71 -52.80
C ALA A 506 27.02 -12.72 -53.04
N PRO A 507 27.76 -13.68 -52.46
CA PRO A 507 29.19 -13.79 -52.68
C PRO A 507 29.50 -13.91 -54.18
N PRO A 508 30.63 -13.36 -54.65
CA PRO A 508 31.04 -13.51 -56.04
C PRO A 508 31.10 -14.99 -56.36
N ALA A 509 30.23 -15.42 -57.28
CA ALA A 509 30.35 -16.73 -57.86
C ALA A 509 31.58 -16.68 -58.77
N ASP A 510 32.70 -17.17 -58.26
CA ASP A 510 33.68 -17.86 -59.09
C ASP A 510 32.94 -19.02 -59.77
N LEU A 511 32.24 -18.71 -60.87
CA LEU A 511 31.81 -19.72 -61.81
C LEU A 511 33.03 -20.06 -62.67
N GLU A 512 33.99 -20.75 -62.04
CA GLU A 512 34.52 -21.92 -62.75
C GLU A 512 33.27 -22.71 -63.16
N VAL A 513 32.99 -22.72 -64.46
CA VAL A 513 31.91 -23.52 -65.03
C VAL A 513 32.28 -24.96 -64.74
N GLN A 514 31.85 -25.47 -63.58
CA GLN A 514 32.04 -26.85 -63.19
C GLN A 514 31.28 -27.67 -64.20
N THR A 515 32.02 -28.27 -65.12
CA THR A 515 31.52 -29.28 -66.04
C THR A 515 31.08 -30.46 -65.19
N SER A 516 29.78 -30.49 -64.86
CA SER A 516 29.22 -31.56 -64.03
C SER A 516 29.50 -32.93 -64.68
N GLU A 517 30.17 -33.82 -63.97
CA GLU A 517 30.43 -35.18 -64.42
C GLU A 517 29.14 -36.01 -64.40
N CYS A 518 29.07 -37.04 -65.25
CA CYS A 518 27.91 -37.92 -65.34
C CYS A 518 27.75 -38.71 -64.04
N VAL A 519 26.62 -38.57 -63.36
CA VAL A 519 26.34 -39.25 -62.08
C VAL A 519 26.20 -40.78 -62.17
N VAL A 520 26.29 -41.35 -63.37
CA VAL A 520 26.15 -42.80 -63.62
C VAL A 520 27.50 -43.47 -63.83
N CYS A 521 28.38 -42.88 -64.64
CA CYS A 521 29.72 -43.42 -64.87
C CYS A 521 30.83 -42.67 -64.12
N LEU A 522 30.60 -41.43 -63.69
CA LEU A 522 31.58 -40.54 -63.04
C LEU A 522 32.88 -40.34 -63.85
N GLU A 523 32.85 -40.67 -65.16
CA GLU A 523 34.03 -40.64 -66.03
C GLU A 523 33.91 -39.58 -67.14
N ARG A 524 32.69 -39.16 -67.47
CA ARG A 524 32.39 -38.34 -68.65
C ARG A 524 31.47 -37.20 -68.29
N GLU A 525 31.64 -36.06 -68.92
CA GLU A 525 30.81 -34.88 -68.68
C GLU A 525 29.32 -35.13 -68.97
N ALA A 526 28.46 -34.51 -68.17
CA ALA A 526 27.03 -34.53 -68.35
C ALA A 526 26.64 -33.61 -69.52
N GLN A 527 26.18 -34.22 -70.61
CA GLN A 527 25.86 -33.53 -71.87
C GLN A 527 24.38 -33.61 -72.23
N MET A 528 23.53 -34.20 -71.38
CA MET A 528 22.12 -34.48 -71.68
C MET A 528 21.18 -33.80 -70.68
N ILE A 529 20.20 -33.06 -71.19
CA ILE A 529 19.06 -32.48 -70.43
C ILE A 529 17.83 -33.38 -70.57
N PHE A 530 17.10 -33.59 -69.47
CA PHE A 530 15.77 -34.21 -69.48
C PHE A 530 14.67 -33.15 -69.35
N LEU A 531 13.88 -32.92 -70.40
CA LEU A 531 12.97 -31.76 -70.48
C LEU A 531 11.83 -31.72 -69.45
N ASN A 532 11.39 -32.88 -68.94
CA ASN A 532 10.33 -32.90 -67.93
C ASN A 532 10.81 -32.42 -66.54
N CYS A 533 12.11 -32.48 -66.27
CA CYS A 533 12.68 -32.13 -64.97
C CYS A 533 13.86 -31.15 -65.01
N GLY A 534 14.35 -30.77 -66.19
CA GLY A 534 15.44 -29.81 -66.39
C GLY A 534 16.85 -30.27 -66.00
N HIS A 535 17.02 -31.44 -65.38
CA HIS A 535 18.32 -31.90 -64.89
C HIS A 535 19.32 -32.27 -65.99
N VAL A 536 20.57 -31.83 -65.80
CA VAL A 536 21.76 -32.18 -66.59
C VAL A 536 22.65 -33.08 -65.75
N CYS A 537 22.55 -34.40 -65.92
CA CYS A 537 23.22 -35.34 -65.01
C CYS A 537 23.85 -36.55 -65.69
N CYS A 538 23.68 -36.74 -67.00
CA CYS A 538 24.17 -37.94 -67.70
C CYS A 538 24.94 -37.62 -68.97
N CYS A 539 25.95 -38.43 -69.28
CA CYS A 539 26.59 -38.45 -70.59
C CYS A 539 25.69 -39.16 -71.64
N LEU A 540 26.04 -39.02 -72.92
CA LEU A 540 25.27 -39.58 -74.04
C LEU A 540 25.09 -41.11 -73.97
N GLN A 541 26.08 -41.84 -73.44
CA GLN A 541 25.99 -43.31 -73.35
C GLN A 541 25.11 -43.75 -72.18
N CYS A 542 25.29 -43.14 -71.01
CA CYS A 542 24.54 -43.50 -69.81
C CYS A 542 23.06 -43.10 -69.88
N CYS A 543 22.67 -42.13 -70.73
CA CYS A 543 21.27 -41.72 -70.83
C CYS A 543 20.37 -42.69 -71.61
N GLN A 544 20.93 -43.59 -72.42
CA GLN A 544 20.19 -44.50 -73.30
C GLN A 544 19.37 -45.57 -72.55
N PRO A 545 19.93 -46.29 -71.56
CA PRO A 545 19.15 -47.30 -70.82
C PRO A 545 18.21 -46.71 -69.76
N LEU A 546 18.32 -45.42 -69.43
CA LEU A 546 17.57 -44.80 -68.34
C LEU A 546 16.13 -44.46 -68.75
N ARG A 547 15.15 -44.94 -67.99
CA ARG A 547 13.73 -44.58 -68.11
C ARG A 547 13.33 -43.39 -67.22
N THR A 548 14.05 -43.21 -66.11
CA THR A 548 13.81 -42.19 -65.09
C THR A 548 15.08 -41.38 -64.82
N CYS A 549 14.94 -40.09 -64.46
CA CYS A 549 16.06 -39.23 -64.09
C CYS A 549 16.76 -39.77 -62.82
N PRO A 550 18.09 -39.94 -62.80
CA PRO A 550 18.82 -40.39 -61.61
C PRO A 550 18.74 -39.41 -60.43
N LEU A 551 18.54 -38.12 -60.68
CA LEU A 551 18.47 -37.09 -59.63
C LEU A 551 17.08 -36.99 -59.01
N CYS A 552 16.03 -36.86 -59.81
CA CYS A 552 14.68 -36.62 -59.30
C CYS A 552 13.70 -37.79 -59.47
N ARG A 553 14.14 -38.91 -60.08
CA ARG A 553 13.35 -40.14 -60.33
C ARG A 553 12.12 -39.96 -61.23
N GLN A 554 11.96 -38.80 -61.85
CA GLN A 554 10.86 -38.51 -62.77
C GLN A 554 11.05 -39.20 -64.12
N GLU A 555 9.95 -39.59 -64.80
CA GLU A 555 9.99 -40.22 -66.12
C GLU A 555 10.53 -39.30 -67.21
N ILE A 556 11.43 -39.83 -68.05
CA ILE A 556 12.11 -39.08 -69.11
C ILE A 556 11.28 -39.14 -70.41
N ALA A 557 10.53 -38.08 -70.74
CA ALA A 557 9.81 -38.00 -72.02
C ALA A 557 10.72 -37.58 -73.19
N GLN A 558 11.61 -36.62 -73.00
CA GLN A 558 12.48 -36.10 -74.05
C GLN A 558 13.91 -35.84 -73.54
N ARG A 559 14.90 -36.12 -74.39
CA ARG A 559 16.34 -35.99 -74.12
C ARG A 559 16.94 -35.02 -75.14
N LEU A 560 17.60 -33.96 -74.67
CA LEU A 560 18.31 -33.00 -75.53
C LEU A 560 19.79 -32.98 -75.19
N ARG A 561 20.65 -32.89 -76.21
CA ARG A 561 22.09 -32.75 -76.03
C ARG A 561 22.46 -31.28 -75.94
N ILE A 562 23.28 -30.93 -74.95
CA ILE A 562 23.86 -29.59 -74.82
C ILE A 562 25.19 -29.55 -75.57
N TYR A 563 25.41 -28.44 -76.26
CA TYR A 563 26.72 -28.07 -76.80
C TYR A 563 27.19 -26.83 -76.04
N HIS A 564 28.29 -26.94 -75.32
CA HIS A 564 28.92 -25.77 -74.71
C HIS A 564 29.74 -25.05 -75.79
N SER A 565 29.45 -23.77 -76.03
CA SER A 565 30.34 -22.90 -76.80
C SER A 565 31.49 -22.49 -75.89
N SER A 566 32.70 -22.96 -76.19
CA SER A 566 33.94 -22.51 -75.57
C SER A 566 34.22 -21.04 -75.84
#